data_AF-A0A3M1ZZB0-F1
#
_entry.id   AF-A0A3M1ZZB0-F1
#
_cell.length_a   1.000
_cell.length_b   1.000
_cell.length_c   1.000
_cell.angle_alpha   90.00
_cell.angle_beta   90.00
_cell.angle_gamma   90.00
#
_symmetry.space_group_name_H-M   'P 1'
#
loop_
_entity.id
_entity.type
_entity.pdbx_description
1 polymer ?
#
loop_
_entity_poly.entity_id
_entity_poly.type
_entity_poly.pdbx_seq_one_letter_code
_entity_poly.pdbx_strand_id
1 'polypeptide(L)' 'KLITPVALEEGSRFAIREGGLTVGAGVITKIVK' A
#
# COMPACT_ATOMS: atom_id res chain seq x y z
N LYS A 1 -7.08 -6.20 0.11
CA LYS A 1 -6.50 -7.53 -0.17
C LYS A 1 -5.61 -7.42 -1.40
N LEU A 2 -4.35 -7.85 -1.33
CA LEU A 2 -3.40 -7.77 -2.44
C LEU A 2 -3.52 -9.01 -3.35
N ILE A 3 -3.19 -8.86 -4.63
CA ILE A 3 -3.25 -9.96 -5.62
C ILE A 3 -2.17 -11.00 -5.29
N THR A 4 -0.99 -10.55 -4.88
CA THR A 4 0.12 -11.39 -4.45
C THR A 4 0.55 -11.03 -3.02
N PRO A 5 1.10 -11.99 -2.26
CA PRO A 5 1.71 -11.69 -0.96
C PRO A 5 2.93 -10.79 -1.14
N VAL A 6 3.07 -9.83 -0.24
CA VAL A 6 4.21 -8.91 -0.17
C VAL A 6 4.56 -8.76 1.31
N ALA A 7 5.85 -8.58 1.63
CA ALA A 7 6.28 -8.24 2.98
C ALA A 7 5.76 -6.84 3.34
N LEU A 8 5.05 -6.72 4.46
CA LEU A 8 4.47 -5.47 4.95
C LEU A 8 4.84 -5.27 6.41
N GLU A 9 5.09 -4.03 6.78
CA GLU A 9 5.39 -3.61 8.16
C GLU A 9 4.58 -2.35 8.49
N GLU A 10 4.08 -2.25 9.73
CA GLU A 10 3.41 -1.03 10.20
C GLU A 10 4.40 0.15 10.15
N GLY A 11 3.93 1.34 9.77
CA GLY A 11 4.78 2.50 9.53
C GLY A 11 5.45 2.54 8.15
N SER A 12 5.39 1.47 7.36
CA SER A 12 5.87 1.49 5.97
C SER A 12 5.05 2.42 5.10
N ARG A 13 5.73 3.16 4.21
CA ARG A 13 5.09 4.10 3.27
C ARG A 13 4.75 3.41 1.95
N PHE A 14 3.68 3.85 1.30
CA PHE A 14 3.28 3.36 -0.02
C PHE A 14 2.65 4.48 -0.87
N ALA A 15 2.54 4.23 -2.17
CA ALA A 15 1.84 5.08 -3.13
C ALA A 15 0.81 4.26 -3.91
N ILE A 16 -0.29 4.90 -4.29
CA ILE A 16 -1.34 4.32 -5.15
C ILE A 16 -1.25 4.99 -6.51
N ARG A 17 -1.20 4.18 -7.57
CA ARG A 17 -1.11 4.64 -8.95
C ARG A 17 -2.21 4.04 -9.80
N GLU A 18 -2.83 4.88 -10.63
CA GLU A 18 -3.88 4.50 -11.58
C GLU A 18 -3.72 5.35 -12.86
N GLY A 19 -3.86 4.74 -14.04
CA GLY A 19 -3.73 5.46 -15.31
C GLY A 19 -2.37 6.16 -15.52
N GLY A 20 -1.31 5.67 -14.89
CA GLY A 20 0.03 6.27 -14.95
C GLY A 20 0.28 7.41 -13.96
N LEU A 21 -0.76 7.92 -13.30
CA LEU A 21 -0.70 9.00 -12.33
C LEU A 21 -0.65 8.48 -10.89
N THR A 22 -0.07 9.26 -9.98
CA THR A 22 -0.16 9.00 -8.54
C THR A 22 -1.45 9.61 -8.02
N VAL A 23 -2.31 8.78 -7.45
CA VAL A 23 -3.63 9.20 -6.95
C VAL A 23 -3.70 9.21 -5.42
N GLY A 24 -2.68 8.68 -4.75
CA GLY A 24 -2.59 8.73 -3.30
C GLY A 24 -1.23 8.28 -2.78
N ALA A 25 -0.95 8.65 -1.54
CA ALA A 25 0.19 8.18 -0.76
C ALA A 25 -0.25 7.98 0.68
N GLY A 26 0.38 7.04 1.37
CA GLY A 26 -0.01 6.69 2.73
C GLY A 26 1.05 5.94 3.50
N VAL A 27 0.71 5.65 4.75
CA VAL A 27 1.49 4.85 5.68
C VAL A 27 0.62 3.71 6.19
N ILE A 28 1.19 2.51 6.33
CA ILE A 28 0.47 1.35 6.85
C ILE A 28 0.28 1.54 8.35
N THR A 29 -0.97 1.50 8.81
CA THR A 29 -1.31 1.65 10.24
C THR A 29 -1.70 0.33 10.91
N LYS A 30 -2.11 -0.67 10.13
CA LYS A 30 -2.53 -1.98 10.61
C LYS A 30 -2.54 -3.00 9.47
N ILE A 31 -2.11 -4.24 9.75
CA ILE A 31 -2.23 -5.36 8.81
C ILE A 31 -3.55 -6.11 9.06
N VAL A 32 -4.36 -6.27 7.99
CA VAL A 32 -5.67 -6.95 8.02
C VAL A 32 -5.63 -8.22 7.16
N LYS A 33 -6.46 -9.23 7.52
CA LYS A 33 -6.60 -10.50 6.78
C LYS A 33 -7.47 -10.37 5.54
#